data_AF-A0A1B0CF28-F1
#
_entry.id   AF-A0A1B0CF28-F1
#
_cell.length_a   1.000
_cell.length_b   1.000
_cell.length_c   1.000
_cell.angle_alpha   90.00
_cell.angle_beta   90.00
_cell.angle_gamma   90.00
#
_symmetry.space_group_name_H-M   'P 1'
#
loop_
_entity.id
_entity.type
_entity.pdbx_description
1 polymer ?
#
loop_
_entity_poly.entity_id
_entity_poly.type
_entity_poly.pdbx_seq_one_letter_code
_entity_poly.pdbx_strand_id
1 'polypeptide(L)'
;MKFEVIIKIGRTIGKSALFVKNIYMRTSPKVETFIKFARVELIPPTRQDLPAIREQCRSLYCQMLLGNWRYTTVREAWLNALVATEVLMWFFVGECIGKRHLVGYNVSGTST
;
A
#
# COMPACT_ATOMS: atom_id res chain seq x y z
N MET A 1 -25.06 44.03 13.85
CA MET A 1 -25.01 42.55 13.79
C MET A 1 -24.32 41.98 12.56
N LYS A 2 -24.56 42.49 11.33
CA LYS A 2 -23.96 41.95 10.09
C LYS A 2 -22.42 42.09 9.99
N PHE A 3 -21.82 43.13 10.56
CA PHE A 3 -20.37 43.39 10.48
C PHE A 3 -19.52 42.41 11.31
N GLU A 4 -19.93 42.08 12.54
CA GLU A 4 -19.26 41.10 13.42
C GLU A 4 -19.20 39.69 12.79
N VAL A 5 -20.27 39.29 12.10
CA VAL A 5 -20.37 37.98 11.43
C VAL A 5 -19.34 37.85 10.30
N ILE A 6 -19.14 38.91 9.51
CA ILE A 6 -18.17 38.92 8.41
C ILE A 6 -16.73 38.79 8.93
N ILE A 7 -16.40 39.49 10.02
CA ILE A 7 -15.07 39.40 10.66
C ILE A 7 -14.82 37.98 11.22
N LYS A 8 -15.83 37.35 11.83
CA LYS A 8 -15.70 36.00 12.39
C LYS A 8 -15.53 34.93 11.30
N ILE A 9 -16.25 35.06 10.18
CA ILE A 9 -16.10 34.17 9.02
C ILE A 9 -14.70 34.31 8.38
N GLY A 10 -14.23 35.54 8.16
CA GLY A 10 -12.88 35.78 7.64
C GLY A 10 -11.77 35.19 8.52
N ARG A 11 -11.93 35.26 9.85
CA ARG A 11 -10.97 34.68 10.81
C ARG A 11 -10.97 33.15 10.81
N THR A 12 -12.12 32.51 10.59
CA THR A 12 -12.22 31.04 10.46
C THR A 12 -11.59 30.54 9.15
N ILE A 13 -11.78 31.26 8.06
CA ILE A 13 -11.17 30.96 6.75
C ILE A 13 -9.64 31.11 6.81
N GLY A 14 -9.13 32.15 7.49
CA GLY A 14 -7.69 32.31 7.69
C GLY A 14 -7.08 31.17 8.51
N LYS A 15 -7.78 30.69 9.54
CA LYS A 15 -7.34 29.55 10.38
C LYS A 15 -7.36 28.23 9.62
N SER A 16 -8.38 27.97 8.78
CA SER A 16 -8.43 26.75 7.96
C SER A 16 -7.36 26.75 6.87
N ALA A 17 -7.07 27.89 6.24
CA ALA A 17 -5.97 28.03 5.29
C ALA A 17 -4.61 27.76 5.94
N LEU A 18 -4.39 28.25 7.17
CA LEU A 18 -3.17 27.95 7.94
C LEU A 18 -3.06 26.47 8.31
N PHE A 19 -4.17 25.81 8.64
CA PHE A 19 -4.19 24.38 8.94
C PHE A 19 -3.80 23.53 7.71
N VAL A 20 -4.36 23.83 6.54
CA VAL A 20 -3.99 23.17 5.28
C VAL A 20 -2.52 23.41 4.94
N LYS A 21 -2.03 24.64 5.09
CA LYS A 21 -0.60 24.96 4.91
C LYS A 21 0.29 24.16 5.86
N ASN A 22 -0.10 24.05 7.13
CA ASN A 22 0.66 23.29 8.13
C ASN A 22 0.67 21.78 7.85
N ILE A 23 -0.45 21.22 7.37
CA ILE A 23 -0.50 19.82 6.92
C ILE A 23 0.41 19.65 5.73
N TYR A 24 0.27 20.49 4.70
CA TYR A 24 1.07 20.40 3.48
C TYR A 24 2.58 20.44 3.77
N MET A 25 3.03 21.37 4.62
CA MET A 25 4.44 21.47 5.00
C MET A 25 4.94 20.24 5.78
N ARG A 26 4.06 19.54 6.51
CA ARG A 26 4.41 18.33 7.27
C ARG A 26 4.31 17.05 6.44
N THR A 27 3.42 17.00 5.46
CA THR A 27 3.19 15.81 4.62
C THR A 27 4.09 15.78 3.39
N SER A 28 4.38 16.94 2.78
CA SER A 28 5.23 17.04 1.58
C SER A 28 6.55 16.24 1.68
N PRO A 29 7.38 16.39 2.73
CA PRO A 29 8.64 15.65 2.82
C PRO A 29 8.44 14.14 3.01
N LYS A 30 7.36 13.72 3.68
CA LYS A 30 7.04 12.30 3.91
C LYS A 30 6.50 11.61 2.66
N VAL A 31 5.72 12.34 1.87
CA VAL A 31 5.22 11.87 0.58
C VAL A 31 6.36 11.78 -0.42
N GLU A 32 7.30 12.73 -0.40
CA GLU A 32 8.47 12.69 -1.28
C GLU A 32 9.37 11.48 -0.98
N THR A 33 9.66 11.19 0.30
CA THR A 33 10.42 9.99 0.66
C THR A 33 9.65 8.72 0.29
N PHE A 34 8.34 8.67 0.52
CA PHE A 34 7.50 7.55 0.09
C PHE A 34 7.56 7.33 -1.43
N ILE A 35 7.41 8.39 -2.22
CA ILE A 35 7.49 8.32 -3.68
C ILE A 35 8.88 7.84 -4.12
N LYS A 36 9.95 8.29 -3.46
CA LYS A 36 11.32 7.87 -3.77
C LYS A 36 11.51 6.36 -3.60
N PHE A 37 11.06 5.78 -2.48
CA PHE A 37 11.19 4.34 -2.22
C PHE A 37 10.19 3.51 -3.04
N ALA A 38 8.95 3.99 -3.19
CA ALA A 38 7.94 3.36 -4.03
C ALA A 38 8.41 3.20 -5.48
N ARG A 39 9.13 4.19 -6.02
CA ARG A 39 9.71 4.11 -7.38
C ARG A 39 10.83 3.10 -7.52
N VAL A 40 11.47 2.64 -6.45
CA VAL A 40 12.56 1.66 -6.59
C VAL A 40 12.06 0.26 -6.28
N GLU A 41 11.13 0.13 -5.34
CA GLU A 41 10.67 -1.17 -4.83
C GLU A 41 9.37 -1.66 -5.47
N LEU A 42 8.49 -0.74 -5.92
CA LEU A 42 7.19 -1.08 -6.48
C LEU A 42 7.15 -1.00 -8.02
N ILE A 43 8.28 -0.76 -8.68
CA ILE A 43 8.31 -0.83 -10.14
C ILE A 43 8.16 -2.30 -10.55
N PRO A 44 7.22 -2.61 -11.47
CA PRO A 44 7.08 -3.96 -11.97
C PRO A 44 8.42 -4.41 -12.59
N PRO A 45 8.91 -5.61 -12.25
CA PRO A 45 10.22 -6.09 -12.68
C PRO A 45 10.36 -6.02 -14.20
N THR A 46 11.57 -5.74 -14.67
CA THR A 46 11.83 -5.67 -16.11
C THR A 46 11.79 -7.09 -16.67
N ARG A 47 11.40 -7.26 -17.95
CA ARG A 47 11.34 -8.58 -18.60
C ARG A 47 12.64 -9.39 -18.52
N GLN A 48 13.77 -8.73 -18.28
CA GLN A 48 15.08 -9.35 -18.09
C GLN A 48 15.23 -10.07 -16.74
N ASP A 49 14.43 -9.71 -15.73
CA ASP A 49 14.48 -10.31 -14.38
C ASP A 49 13.60 -11.57 -14.27
N LEU A 50 12.67 -11.77 -15.23
CA LEU A 50 11.79 -12.94 -15.32
C LEU A 50 12.52 -14.30 -15.29
N PRO A 51 13.61 -14.54 -16.05
CA PRO A 51 14.35 -15.80 -15.98
C PRO A 51 14.90 -16.07 -14.57
N ALA A 52 15.46 -15.05 -13.91
CA ALA A 52 15.99 -15.18 -12.55
C ALA A 52 14.88 -15.49 -11.54
N ILE A 53 13.71 -14.87 -11.66
CA ILE A 53 12.54 -15.18 -10.82
C ILE A 53 12.10 -16.63 -11.04
N ARG A 54 12.03 -17.09 -12.29
CA ARG A 54 11.62 -18.46 -12.63
C ARG A 54 12.56 -19.50 -12.03
N GLU A 55 13.86 -19.25 -12.08
CA GLU A 55 14.87 -20.12 -11.49
C GLU A 55 14.73 -20.20 -9.96
N GLN A 56 14.49 -19.05 -9.30
CA GLN A 56 14.23 -19.00 -7.86
C GLN A 56 12.96 -19.76 -7.46
N CYS A 57 11.86 -19.61 -8.20
CA CYS A 57 10.65 -20.40 -7.97
C CYS A 57 10.92 -21.91 -8.13
N ARG A 58 11.70 -22.30 -9.13
CA ARG A 58 12.06 -23.71 -9.36
C ARG A 58 12.92 -24.27 -8.23
N SER A 59 13.90 -23.51 -7.74
CA SER A 59 14.76 -23.97 -6.64
C SER A 59 13.98 -24.11 -5.34
N LEU A 60 13.04 -23.19 -5.04
CA LEU A 60 12.12 -23.32 -3.91
C LEU A 60 11.25 -24.57 -4.02
N TYR A 61 10.68 -24.84 -5.20
CA TYR A 61 9.89 -26.05 -5.43
C TYR A 61 10.71 -27.33 -5.20
N CYS A 62 11.94 -27.38 -5.72
CA CYS A 62 12.85 -28.50 -5.46
C CYS A 62 13.19 -28.65 -3.98
N GLN A 63 13.46 -27.55 -3.26
CA GLN A 63 13.74 -27.56 -1.82
C GLN A 63 12.55 -28.07 -0.98
N MET A 64 11.32 -27.78 -1.39
CA MET A 64 10.11 -28.34 -0.77
C MET A 64 10.04 -29.85 -0.97
N LEU A 65 10.26 -30.34 -2.20
CA LEU A 65 10.25 -31.78 -2.52
C LEU A 65 11.34 -32.57 -1.78
N LEU A 66 12.55 -31.99 -1.68
CA LEU A 66 13.70 -32.57 -0.99
C LEU A 66 13.54 -32.58 0.54
N GLY A 67 12.48 -31.97 1.09
CA GLY A 67 12.22 -31.96 2.53
C GLY A 67 13.08 -30.96 3.31
N ASN A 68 13.76 -30.03 2.62
CA ASN A 68 14.76 -29.14 3.22
C ASN A 68 14.14 -28.05 4.11
N TRP A 69 12.82 -27.83 4.00
CA TRP A 69 12.02 -26.91 4.81
C TRP A 69 12.02 -27.24 6.31
N ARG A 70 12.37 -28.48 6.69
CA ARG A 70 12.45 -28.91 8.10
C ARG A 70 13.71 -28.41 8.81
N TYR A 71 14.73 -28.00 8.06
CA TYR A 71 15.99 -27.49 8.60
C TYR A 71 16.02 -25.96 8.73
N THR A 72 14.96 -25.28 8.28
CA THR A 72 14.83 -23.82 8.38
C THR A 72 14.58 -23.40 9.83
N THR A 73 15.28 -22.38 10.30
CA THR A 73 15.09 -21.88 11.67
C THR A 73 13.75 -21.15 11.79
N VAL A 74 13.17 -21.10 13.00
CA VAL A 74 11.87 -20.45 13.23
C VAL A 74 11.88 -18.97 12.82
N ARG A 75 13.02 -18.29 12.98
CA ARG A 75 13.18 -16.88 12.59
C ARG A 75 13.08 -16.69 11.09
N GLU A 76 13.74 -17.56 10.31
CA GLU A 76 13.69 -17.55 8.85
C GLU A 76 12.30 -17.94 8.34
N ALA A 77 11.70 -18.98 8.91
CA ALA A 77 10.36 -19.41 8.57
C ALA A 77 9.34 -18.29 8.80
N TRP A 78 9.47 -17.56 9.91
CA TRP A 78 8.62 -16.43 10.23
C TRP A 78 8.77 -15.26 9.24
N LEU A 79 10.01 -14.91 8.89
CA LEU A 79 10.27 -13.88 7.87
C LEU A 79 9.67 -14.26 6.51
N ASN A 80 9.87 -15.50 6.07
CA ASN A 80 9.31 -16.00 4.81
C ASN A 80 7.78 -16.01 4.84
N ALA A 81 7.15 -16.32 5.98
CA ALA A 81 5.71 -16.26 6.14
C ALA A 81 5.15 -14.82 6.07
N LEU A 82 5.86 -13.84 6.62
CA LEU A 82 5.48 -12.43 6.53
C LEU A 82 5.52 -11.94 5.08
N VAL A 83 6.59 -12.25 4.34
CA VAL A 83 6.71 -11.89 2.91
C VAL A 83 5.62 -12.58 2.08
N ALA A 84 5.36 -13.87 2.34
CA ALA A 84 4.28 -14.59 1.65
C ALA A 84 2.90 -13.96 1.90
N THR A 85 2.67 -13.50 3.13
CA THR A 85 1.43 -12.79 3.52
C THR A 85 1.32 -11.45 2.79
N GLU A 86 2.42 -10.69 2.68
CA GLU A 86 2.45 -9.43 1.96
C GLU A 86 2.09 -9.61 0.47
N VAL A 87 2.67 -10.59 -0.21
CA VAL A 87 2.36 -10.90 -1.62
C VAL A 87 0.88 -11.29 -1.80
N LEU A 88 0.32 -12.02 -0.83
CA LEU A 88 -1.11 -12.36 -0.84
C LEU A 88 -1.99 -11.12 -0.61
N MET A 89 -1.61 -10.19 0.25
CA MET A 89 -2.33 -8.92 0.42
C MET A 89 -2.33 -8.08 -0.86
N TRP A 90 -1.25 -8.09 -1.66
CA TRP A 90 -1.21 -7.43 -2.97
C TRP A 90 -2.26 -7.97 -3.95
N PHE A 91 -2.59 -9.27 -3.88
CA PHE A 91 -3.69 -9.83 -4.65
C PHE A 91 -5.04 -9.23 -4.25
N PHE A 92 -5.32 -9.10 -2.95
CA PHE A 92 -6.55 -8.46 -2.45
C PHE A 92 -6.63 -6.97 -2.79
N VAL A 93 -5.51 -6.25 -2.79
CA VAL A 93 -5.45 -4.86 -3.28
C VAL A 93 -5.84 -4.80 -4.77
N GLY A 94 -5.35 -5.74 -5.58
CA GLY A 94 -5.75 -5.88 -6.99
C GLY A 94 -7.25 -6.17 -7.15
N GLU A 95 -7.81 -7.02 -6.30
CA GLU A 95 -9.24 -7.30 -6.26
C GLU A 95 -10.05 -6.02 -5.91
N CYS A 96 -9.61 -5.24 -4.93
CA CYS A 96 -10.23 -3.95 -4.57
C CYS A 96 -10.20 -2.95 -5.74
N ILE A 97 -9.09 -2.87 -6.48
CA ILE A 97 -8.98 -2.04 -7.69
C ILE A 97 -9.92 -2.55 -8.79
N GLY A 98 -10.00 -3.88 -8.97
CA GLY A 98 -10.87 -4.53 -9.95
C GLY A 98 -12.36 -4.30 -9.69
N LYS A 99 -12.79 -4.36 -8.42
CA LYS A 99 -14.18 -4.07 -8.02
C LYS A 99 -14.51 -2.59 -7.95
N ARG A 100 -13.49 -1.72 -7.84
CA ARG A 100 -13.61 -0.27 -7.60
C ARG A 100 -14.41 0.09 -6.34
N HIS A 101 -14.48 -0.82 -5.38
CA HIS A 101 -15.21 -0.63 -4.13
C HIS A 101 -14.41 -1.24 -2.97
N LEU A 102 -14.30 -0.51 -1.86
CA LEU A 102 -13.51 -0.92 -0.69
C LEU A 102 -14.25 -1.94 0.20
N VAL A 103 -15.59 -2.02 0.09
CA VAL A 103 -16.42 -2.89 0.96
C VAL A 103 -17.53 -3.58 0.17
N GLY A 104 -17.32 -4.82 -0.28
CA GLY A 104 -18.34 -5.61 -0.98
C GLY A 104 -18.64 -5.15 -2.41
N TYR A 105 -19.36 -5.98 -3.16
CA TYR A 105 -19.87 -5.61 -4.48
C TYR A 105 -21.12 -4.74 -4.33
N ASN A 106 -21.18 -3.60 -5.03
CA ASN A 106 -22.41 -2.83 -5.14
C ASN A 106 -23.39 -3.60 -6.05
N VAL A 107 -24.17 -4.49 -5.44
CA VAL A 107 -25.31 -5.11 -6.12
C VAL A 107 -26.41 -4.06 -6.21
N SER A 108 -26.70 -3.60 -7.42
CA SER A 108 -27.88 -2.77 -7.70
C SER A 108 -29.13 -3.60 -7.37
N GLY A 109 -29.61 -3.48 -6.13
CA GLY A 109 -30.78 -4.21 -5.64
C GLY A 109 -31.20 -3.95 -4.18
N THR A 110 -30.43 -3.24 -3.35
CA THR A 110 -30.85 -2.97 -1.96
C THR A 110 -30.72 -1.49 -1.62
N SER A 111 -31.81 -0.77 -1.87
CA SER A 111 -32.09 0.56 -1.35
C SER A 111 -32.67 0.43 0.06
N THR A 112 -31.85 0.61 1.09
CA THR A 112 -32.29 0.95 2.46
C THR A 112 -31.21 1.73 3.16
#